data_AF-A0A948GNS0-F1
#
_entry.id   AF-A0A948GNS0-F1
#
_cell.length_a   1.000
_cell.length_b   1.000
_cell.length_c   1.000
_cell.angle_alpha   90.00
_cell.angle_beta   90.00
_cell.angle_gamma   90.00
#
_symmetry.space_group_name_H-M   'P 1'
#
loop_
_entity.id
_entity.type
_entity.pdbx_description
1 polymer ?
#
loop_
_entity_poly.entity_id
_entity_poly.type
_entity_poly.pdbx_seq_one_letter_code
_entity_poly.pdbx_strand_id
1 'polypeptide(L)'
;MLRWFLVTLVVIVSAWGIRSGPASLAVAAGGGDRAGQHMRAAYSPIHFKPAIESATDAQCLACHKEVLDDTVRPLSPAGIKAADSLAWYQQVSTYSGGQDTFHRRHLVTPMAKQLMNLKCNTCHEGHDPREEAPGSSATSAPQSDTGFTLRKQVNPETTCLKCHGQMNWPVMAGLTGPWHEVRDTFQNNCLSCHAAIRTNRHQVSYLNAEAIEKAGSTQNTGGDTCYGCHGGRPWYRIAYPYARNPWPGMPEATPEWARLRPRHSEMRFLIQAATPKPAGH
;
A
#
# COMPACT_ATOMS: atom_id res chain seq x y z
N MET A 1 -25.47 -79.03 -10.60
CA MET A 1 -25.37 -78.12 -9.43
C MET A 1 -23.96 -77.54 -9.34
N LEU A 2 -23.56 -76.69 -10.29
CA LEU A 2 -22.21 -76.10 -10.34
C LEU A 2 -22.16 -74.80 -11.17
N ARG A 3 -23.24 -74.00 -11.13
CA ARG A 3 -23.36 -72.74 -11.92
C ARG A 3 -23.89 -71.55 -11.11
N TRP A 4 -24.00 -71.68 -9.78
CA TRP A 4 -24.58 -70.64 -8.91
C TRP A 4 -23.66 -70.19 -7.75
N PHE A 5 -22.36 -70.51 -7.80
CA PHE A 5 -21.39 -70.09 -6.76
C PHE A 5 -20.40 -69.00 -7.20
N LEU A 6 -20.43 -68.56 -8.46
CA LEU A 6 -19.47 -67.56 -8.99
C LEU A 6 -20.00 -66.11 -9.02
N VAL A 7 -21.28 -65.87 -8.70
CA VAL A 7 -21.86 -64.51 -8.71
C VAL A 7 -21.82 -63.84 -7.33
N THR A 8 -21.63 -64.60 -6.25
CA THR A 8 -21.59 -64.05 -4.88
C THR A 8 -20.20 -63.60 -4.42
N LEU A 9 -19.12 -63.87 -5.18
CA LEU A 9 -17.77 -63.43 -4.82
C LEU A 9 -17.31 -62.11 -5.48
N VAL A 10 -18.13 -61.52 -6.35
CA VAL A 10 -17.84 -60.21 -6.98
C VAL A 10 -18.49 -59.03 -6.25
N VAL A 11 -19.46 -59.26 -5.36
CA VAL A 11 -20.16 -58.18 -4.63
C VAL A 11 -19.52 -57.82 -3.28
N ILE A 12 -18.61 -58.64 -2.74
CA ILE A 12 -17.97 -58.36 -1.43
C ILE A 12 -16.64 -57.58 -1.56
N VAL A 13 -16.06 -57.46 -2.76
CA VAL A 13 -14.89 -56.58 -2.99
C VAL A 13 -15.32 -55.12 -3.32
N SER A 14 -16.60 -54.87 -3.57
CA SER A 14 -17.12 -53.53 -3.92
C SER A 14 -17.46 -52.65 -2.70
N ALA A 15 -17.36 -53.17 -1.47
CA ALA A 15 -17.68 -52.42 -0.25
C ALA A 15 -16.46 -51.82 0.46
N TRP A 16 -15.24 -52.05 -0.05
CA TRP A 16 -13.98 -51.55 0.54
C TRP A 16 -13.16 -50.67 -0.42
N GLY A 17 -13.84 -50.03 -1.39
CA GLY A 17 -13.21 -49.25 -2.46
C GLY A 17 -13.72 -47.83 -2.65
N ILE A 18 -14.44 -47.24 -1.69
CA ILE A 18 -14.89 -45.84 -1.76
C ILE A 18 -14.59 -45.15 -0.43
N ARG A 19 -13.34 -44.76 -0.22
CA ARG A 19 -12.97 -43.85 0.87
C ARG A 19 -11.87 -42.89 0.43
N SER A 20 -12.11 -42.21 -0.68
CA SER A 20 -11.30 -41.07 -1.15
C SER A 20 -12.22 -40.03 -1.78
N GLY A 21 -13.14 -39.48 -0.98
CA GLY A 21 -13.72 -38.18 -1.31
C GLY A 21 -12.62 -37.12 -1.28
N PRO A 22 -12.69 -36.05 -2.08
CA PRO A 22 -11.70 -34.99 -2.02
C PRO A 22 -11.73 -34.46 -0.59
N ALA A 23 -10.58 -34.57 0.09
CA ALA A 23 -10.37 -33.93 1.36
C ALA A 23 -10.80 -32.47 1.20
N SER A 24 -11.94 -32.12 1.79
CA SER A 24 -12.24 -30.74 2.07
C SER A 24 -11.06 -30.24 2.89
N LEU A 25 -10.21 -29.43 2.27
CA LEU A 25 -9.20 -28.64 2.95
C LEU A 25 -9.98 -27.64 3.81
N ALA A 26 -10.48 -28.13 4.94
CA ALA A 26 -10.82 -27.31 6.07
C ALA A 26 -9.52 -26.62 6.46
N VAL A 27 -9.38 -25.35 6.07
CA VAL A 27 -8.38 -24.45 6.62
C VAL A 27 -8.56 -24.52 8.13
N ALA A 28 -7.61 -25.18 8.80
CA ALA A 28 -7.53 -25.19 10.24
C ALA A 28 -7.23 -23.77 10.70
N ALA A 29 -8.29 -23.00 10.93
CA ALA A 29 -8.24 -21.81 11.75
C ALA A 29 -8.04 -22.27 13.19
N GLY A 30 -6.79 -22.29 13.67
CA GLY A 30 -6.51 -22.67 15.05
C GLY A 30 -5.11 -23.20 15.27
N GLY A 31 -4.13 -22.32 15.22
CA GLY A 31 -2.76 -22.61 15.63
C GLY A 31 -2.04 -21.32 15.96
N GLY A 32 -2.32 -20.76 17.14
CA GLY A 32 -1.50 -19.67 17.69
C GLY A 32 -0.05 -20.11 17.73
N ASP A 33 0.83 -19.24 17.23
CA ASP A 33 2.19 -19.58 16.87
C ASP A 33 3.02 -20.08 18.07
N ARG A 34 3.67 -21.24 17.89
CA ARG A 34 4.57 -21.85 18.88
C ARG A 34 6.01 -21.47 18.53
N ALA A 35 6.64 -20.65 19.38
CA ALA A 35 8.10 -20.50 19.46
C ALA A 35 8.83 -20.12 18.15
N GLY A 36 8.40 -19.05 17.48
CA GLY A 36 9.14 -18.47 16.35
C GLY A 36 8.97 -19.22 15.02
N GLN A 37 7.97 -20.11 14.93
CA GLN A 37 7.65 -20.82 13.68
C GLN A 37 7.01 -19.89 12.63
N HIS A 38 6.31 -18.82 13.03
CA HIS A 38 5.82 -17.77 12.13
C HIS A 38 6.93 -17.10 11.31
N MET A 39 8.17 -17.09 11.81
CA MET A 39 9.34 -16.53 11.12
C MET A 39 9.96 -17.50 10.11
N ARG A 40 9.53 -18.77 10.07
CA ARG A 40 9.94 -19.67 8.98
C ARG A 40 9.17 -19.27 7.74
N ALA A 41 9.89 -19.00 6.65
CA ALA A 41 9.30 -18.80 5.34
C ALA A 41 8.58 -20.09 4.91
N ALA A 42 7.27 -20.14 5.18
CA ALA A 42 6.37 -21.18 4.71
C ALA A 42 5.62 -20.65 3.49
N TYR A 43 5.47 -21.51 2.47
CA TYR A 43 4.61 -21.19 1.34
C TYR A 43 3.18 -20.96 1.84
N SER A 44 2.59 -19.84 1.46
CA SER A 44 1.17 -19.55 1.66
C SER A 44 0.61 -18.90 0.40
N PRO A 45 -0.50 -19.40 -0.16
CA PRO A 45 -1.12 -18.82 -1.36
C PRO A 45 -1.41 -17.32 -1.22
N ILE A 46 -1.62 -16.81 0.00
CA ILE A 46 -1.96 -15.40 0.25
C ILE A 46 -0.84 -14.42 -0.14
N HIS A 47 0.41 -14.89 -0.30
CA HIS A 47 1.53 -14.03 -0.70
C HIS A 47 1.61 -13.79 -2.21
N PHE A 48 0.77 -14.47 -3.00
CA PHE A 48 0.87 -14.48 -4.46
C PHE A 48 -0.40 -13.91 -5.10
N LYS A 49 -0.27 -13.42 -6.34
CA LYS A 49 -1.42 -12.97 -7.14
C LYS A 49 -2.24 -14.18 -7.60
N PRO A 50 -3.59 -14.08 -7.66
CA PRO A 50 -4.39 -12.89 -7.32
C PRO A 50 -4.75 -12.77 -5.83
N ALA A 51 -4.44 -13.77 -5.00
CA ALA A 51 -4.95 -13.85 -3.62
C ALA A 51 -4.59 -12.61 -2.77
N ILE A 52 -3.34 -12.14 -2.84
CA ILE A 52 -2.87 -10.97 -2.09
C ILE A 52 -3.61 -9.67 -2.43
N GLU A 53 -4.11 -9.53 -3.67
CA GLU A 53 -4.80 -8.33 -4.13
C GLU A 53 -6.14 -8.12 -3.40
N SER A 54 -6.72 -9.22 -2.91
CA SER A 54 -7.97 -9.21 -2.13
C SER A 54 -7.76 -9.50 -0.63
N ALA A 55 -6.52 -9.73 -0.20
CA ALA A 55 -6.22 -10.02 1.19
C ALA A 55 -6.61 -8.86 2.11
N THR A 56 -7.28 -9.18 3.22
CA THR A 56 -7.62 -8.23 4.27
C THR A 56 -6.47 -8.06 5.24
N ASP A 57 -6.38 -6.89 5.89
CA ASP A 57 -5.37 -6.65 6.94
C ASP A 57 -5.47 -7.69 8.05
N ALA A 58 -6.69 -8.16 8.38
CA ALA A 58 -6.89 -9.22 9.38
C ALA A 58 -6.22 -10.54 8.99
N GLN A 59 -6.26 -10.91 7.70
CA GLN A 59 -5.58 -12.12 7.21
C GLN A 59 -4.06 -11.96 7.24
N CYS A 60 -3.54 -10.78 6.89
CA CYS A 60 -2.10 -10.50 6.96
C CYS A 60 -1.61 -10.50 8.41
N LEU A 61 -2.31 -9.79 9.30
CA LEU A 61 -1.94 -9.60 10.70
C LEU A 61 -2.19 -10.84 11.57
N ALA A 62 -2.85 -11.88 11.05
CA ALA A 62 -2.96 -13.17 11.74
C ALA A 62 -1.58 -13.83 11.93
N CYS A 63 -0.66 -13.62 10.99
CA CYS A 63 0.71 -14.12 11.04
C CYS A 63 1.75 -13.01 11.27
N HIS A 64 1.46 -11.78 10.83
CA HIS A 64 2.38 -10.64 10.88
C HIS A 64 2.03 -9.61 11.94
N LYS A 65 1.48 -10.04 13.07
CA LYS A 65 1.01 -9.14 14.13
C LYS A 65 2.14 -8.28 14.71
N GLU A 66 3.36 -8.80 14.71
CA GLU A 66 4.57 -8.14 15.21
C GLU A 66 4.81 -6.77 14.58
N VAL A 67 4.41 -6.56 13.32
CA VAL A 67 4.62 -5.27 12.65
C VAL A 67 3.85 -4.13 13.30
N LEU A 68 2.77 -4.45 14.04
CA LEU A 68 1.97 -3.49 14.81
C LEU A 68 2.20 -3.58 16.32
N ASP A 69 2.61 -4.73 16.85
CA ASP A 69 2.84 -4.91 18.27
C ASP A 69 4.22 -4.37 18.70
N ASP A 70 5.22 -4.48 17.83
CA ASP A 70 6.57 -3.99 18.12
C ASP A 70 6.62 -2.45 18.15
N THR A 71 7.28 -1.94 19.18
CA THR A 71 7.47 -0.50 19.41
C THR A 71 8.95 -0.16 19.57
N VAL A 72 9.28 1.13 19.47
CA VAL A 72 10.65 1.62 19.68
C VAL A 72 11.07 1.33 21.11
N ARG A 73 12.30 0.81 21.29
CA ARG A 73 12.86 0.53 22.63
C ARG A 73 12.96 1.84 23.44
N PRO A 74 12.62 1.84 24.74
CA PRO A 74 12.80 3.02 25.59
C PRO A 74 14.24 3.50 25.67
N LEU A 75 15.20 2.57 25.56
CA LEU A 75 16.64 2.82 25.59
C LEU A 75 17.29 2.11 24.40
N SER A 76 18.17 2.82 23.68
CA SER A 76 18.99 2.22 22.65
C SER A 76 20.06 1.30 23.27
N PRO A 77 20.68 0.39 22.49
CA PRO A 77 21.83 -0.38 22.97
C PRO A 77 23.00 0.49 23.47
N ALA A 78 23.09 1.75 23.02
CA ALA A 78 24.09 2.72 23.46
C ALA A 78 23.66 3.56 24.68
N GLY A 79 22.51 3.27 25.31
CA GLY A 79 22.04 3.98 26.49
C GLY A 79 21.32 5.31 26.23
N ILE A 80 20.98 5.61 24.98
CA ILE A 80 20.23 6.83 24.64
C ILE A 80 18.74 6.58 24.82
N LYS A 81 18.05 7.43 25.58
CA LYS A 81 16.59 7.31 25.75
C LYS A 81 15.89 7.76 24.48
N ALA A 82 14.89 7.01 24.02
CA ALA A 82 14.10 7.38 22.87
C ALA A 82 13.37 8.73 23.04
N ALA A 83 13.01 9.07 24.29
CA ALA A 83 12.39 10.36 24.63
C ALA A 83 13.34 11.55 24.50
N ASP A 84 14.66 11.33 24.57
CA ASP A 84 15.67 12.38 24.50
C ASP A 84 16.14 12.63 23.05
N SER A 85 15.52 11.98 22.07
CA SER A 85 15.89 12.08 20.66
C SER A 85 14.66 12.25 19.78
N LEU A 86 14.75 13.16 18.81
CA LEU A 86 13.71 13.31 17.78
C LEU A 86 14.17 12.64 16.49
N ALA A 87 13.31 11.79 15.95
CA ALA A 87 13.46 11.32 14.58
C ALA A 87 13.14 12.46 13.60
N TRP A 88 13.71 12.40 12.40
CA TRP A 88 13.54 13.43 11.37
C TRP A 88 12.06 13.71 11.03
N TYR A 89 11.19 12.69 11.09
CA TYR A 89 9.76 12.85 10.84
C TYR A 89 9.03 13.56 12.00
N GLN A 90 9.60 13.64 13.19
CA GLN A 90 8.99 14.38 14.30
C GLN A 90 9.22 15.89 14.18
N GLN A 91 10.02 16.35 13.21
CA GLN A 91 10.39 17.76 13.04
C GLN A 91 9.32 18.59 12.31
N VAL A 92 8.28 17.96 11.79
CA VAL A 92 7.18 18.65 11.09
C VAL A 92 5.92 18.65 11.96
N SER A 93 5.24 19.79 11.99
CA SER A 93 4.10 20.12 12.86
C SER A 93 2.93 19.13 12.79
N THR A 94 2.78 18.43 11.68
CA THR A 94 1.70 17.44 11.48
C THR A 94 1.95 16.11 12.20
N TYR A 95 3.17 15.85 12.68
CA TYR A 95 3.42 14.65 13.48
C TYR A 95 3.15 14.91 14.97
N SER A 96 2.40 14.02 15.60
CA SER A 96 2.16 14.02 17.04
C SER A 96 2.53 12.66 17.65
N GLY A 97 3.18 12.69 18.81
CA GLY A 97 3.54 11.49 19.57
C GLY A 97 5.04 11.21 19.63
N GLY A 98 5.38 10.14 20.34
CA GLY A 98 6.76 9.63 20.43
C GLY A 98 7.24 8.99 19.13
N GLN A 99 8.48 8.53 19.11
CA GLN A 99 8.98 7.73 18.00
C GLN A 99 8.16 6.44 17.85
N ASP A 100 7.92 6.02 16.62
CA ASP A 100 7.19 4.78 16.34
C ASP A 100 7.81 4.02 15.15
N THR A 101 7.49 2.73 15.04
CA THR A 101 8.02 1.85 13.99
C THR A 101 7.42 2.19 12.63
N PHE A 102 8.05 1.70 11.56
CA PHE A 102 7.63 2.03 10.19
C PHE A 102 6.14 1.75 9.93
N HIS A 103 5.67 0.51 10.17
CA HIS A 103 4.28 0.14 9.91
C HIS A 103 3.32 0.92 10.79
N ARG A 104 3.64 1.07 12.08
CA ARG A 104 2.78 1.79 13.02
C ARG A 104 2.58 3.25 12.63
N ARG A 105 3.64 3.94 12.17
CA ARG A 105 3.56 5.31 11.66
C ARG A 105 2.57 5.47 10.51
N HIS A 106 2.43 4.45 9.66
CA HIS A 106 1.58 4.48 8.47
C HIS A 106 0.17 3.91 8.70
N LEU A 107 -0.04 3.09 9.73
CA LEU A 107 -1.29 2.35 9.93
C LEU A 107 -2.05 2.77 11.19
N VAL A 108 -1.36 3.10 12.29
CA VAL A 108 -2.03 3.22 13.61
C VAL A 108 -1.88 4.56 14.30
N THR A 109 -1.02 5.46 13.84
CA THR A 109 -0.95 6.82 14.39
C THR A 109 -2.26 7.59 14.14
N PRO A 110 -2.61 8.58 14.97
CA PRO A 110 -3.82 9.37 14.78
C PRO A 110 -3.93 9.99 13.39
N MET A 111 -2.86 10.64 12.91
CA MET A 111 -2.81 11.23 11.57
C MET A 111 -2.97 10.18 10.47
N ALA A 112 -2.33 9.00 10.62
CA ALA A 112 -2.48 7.91 9.66
C ALA A 112 -3.93 7.45 9.55
N LYS A 113 -4.58 7.16 10.68
CA LYS A 113 -6.00 6.75 10.69
C LYS A 113 -6.94 7.82 10.20
N GLN A 114 -6.58 9.09 10.36
CA GLN A 114 -7.40 10.22 9.92
C GLN A 114 -7.32 10.43 8.41
N LEU A 115 -6.11 10.48 7.85
CA LEU A 115 -5.86 10.97 6.48
C LEU A 115 -5.63 9.83 5.49
N MET A 116 -5.19 8.67 5.96
CA MET A 116 -4.83 7.55 5.12
C MET A 116 -5.76 6.37 5.36
N ASN A 117 -5.93 5.56 4.31
CA ASN A 117 -6.63 4.29 4.34
C ASN A 117 -5.72 3.18 3.80
N LEU A 118 -4.45 3.22 4.25
CA LEU A 118 -3.44 2.25 3.85
C LEU A 118 -3.81 0.87 4.39
N LYS A 119 -3.70 -0.14 3.53
CA LYS A 119 -3.84 -1.56 3.85
C LYS A 119 -2.52 -2.26 3.64
N CYS A 120 -2.36 -3.47 4.17
CA CYS A 120 -1.18 -4.31 3.92
C CYS A 120 -0.88 -4.41 2.42
N ASN A 121 -1.91 -4.69 1.61
CA ASN A 121 -1.78 -4.84 0.16
C ASN A 121 -1.75 -3.50 -0.62
N THR A 122 -1.77 -2.36 0.07
CA THR A 122 -1.43 -1.07 -0.58
C THR A 122 0.05 -1.01 -0.90
N CYS A 123 0.89 -1.55 0.01
CA CYS A 123 2.33 -1.57 -0.14
C CYS A 123 2.83 -2.93 -0.64
N HIS A 124 2.26 -4.01 -0.11
CA HIS A 124 2.66 -5.36 -0.44
C HIS A 124 1.89 -5.89 -1.65
N GLU A 125 2.62 -6.31 -2.66
CA GLU A 125 2.13 -6.94 -3.87
C GLU A 125 2.65 -8.38 -3.95
N GLY A 126 1.89 -9.23 -4.61
CA GLY A 126 2.32 -10.59 -4.90
C GLY A 126 3.25 -10.60 -6.09
N HIS A 127 4.28 -11.43 -6.00
CA HIS A 127 5.11 -11.80 -7.14
C HIS A 127 4.65 -13.15 -7.70
N ASP A 128 5.07 -13.52 -8.90
CA ASP A 128 4.96 -14.91 -9.35
C ASP A 128 6.04 -15.73 -8.61
N PRO A 129 5.71 -16.87 -7.96
CA PRO A 129 6.69 -17.70 -7.29
C PRO A 129 7.77 -18.29 -8.23
N ARG A 130 7.52 -18.31 -9.54
CA ARG A 130 8.41 -18.84 -10.59
C ARG A 130 9.29 -17.76 -11.23
N GLU A 131 9.03 -16.49 -10.97
CA GLU A 131 9.74 -15.38 -11.61
C GLU A 131 10.72 -14.74 -10.63
N GLU A 132 12.00 -15.03 -10.82
CA GLU A 132 13.08 -14.41 -10.04
C GLU A 132 13.63 -13.14 -10.71
N ALA A 133 13.37 -12.97 -12.00
CA ALA A 133 13.78 -11.84 -12.83
C ALA A 133 12.86 -11.70 -14.05
N PRO A 134 12.66 -10.48 -14.59
CA PRO A 134 11.87 -10.31 -15.80
C PRO A 134 12.60 -10.90 -17.01
N GLY A 135 11.85 -11.49 -17.95
CA GLY A 135 12.36 -12.15 -19.14
C GLY A 135 13.06 -13.49 -18.89
N SER A 136 12.90 -14.09 -17.71
CA SER A 136 13.50 -15.39 -17.38
C SER A 136 12.85 -16.58 -18.11
N SER A 137 11.67 -16.39 -18.70
CA SER A 137 10.98 -17.40 -19.52
C SER A 137 10.06 -16.75 -20.57
N ALA A 138 9.59 -17.53 -21.55
CA ALA A 138 8.68 -17.07 -22.60
C ALA A 138 7.33 -16.56 -22.06
N THR A 139 6.95 -16.94 -20.84
CA THR A 139 5.71 -16.50 -20.18
C THR A 139 5.97 -15.53 -19.03
N SER A 140 7.23 -15.17 -18.77
CA SER A 140 7.57 -14.26 -17.68
C SER A 140 7.24 -12.81 -18.02
N ALA A 141 7.11 -11.95 -17.01
CA ALA A 141 7.03 -10.52 -17.21
C ALA A 141 8.17 -10.02 -18.13
N PRO A 142 7.88 -9.24 -19.19
CA PRO A 142 8.91 -8.81 -20.13
C PRO A 142 9.91 -7.89 -19.44
N GLN A 143 11.16 -7.83 -19.93
CA GLN A 143 12.19 -6.92 -19.40
C GLN A 143 11.80 -5.44 -19.46
N SER A 144 10.86 -5.08 -20.33
CA SER A 144 10.29 -3.74 -20.41
C SER A 144 9.27 -3.43 -19.33
N ASP A 145 8.86 -4.41 -18.50
CA ASP A 145 7.90 -4.21 -17.43
C ASP A 145 8.53 -3.51 -16.22
N THR A 146 8.34 -2.19 -16.17
CA THR A 146 8.76 -1.33 -15.04
C THR A 146 7.99 -1.59 -13.74
N GLY A 147 6.91 -2.38 -13.78
CA GLY A 147 6.14 -2.80 -12.61
C GLY A 147 6.72 -4.02 -11.90
N PHE A 148 7.71 -4.71 -12.48
CA PHE A 148 8.25 -5.94 -11.91
C PHE A 148 9.03 -5.69 -10.61
N THR A 149 8.66 -6.39 -9.54
CA THR A 149 9.39 -6.38 -8.28
C THR A 149 10.17 -7.67 -8.09
N LEU A 150 11.49 -7.64 -8.33
CA LEU A 150 12.42 -8.73 -7.98
C LEU A 150 12.21 -9.16 -6.53
N ARG A 151 11.79 -10.40 -6.21
CA ARG A 151 11.56 -11.07 -4.88
C ARG A 151 10.97 -10.27 -3.70
N LYS A 152 11.27 -8.99 -3.59
CA LYS A 152 10.64 -7.92 -2.81
C LYS A 152 9.17 -7.84 -3.21
N GLN A 153 8.32 -7.98 -2.20
CA GLN A 153 6.88 -7.83 -2.33
C GLN A 153 6.46 -6.35 -2.37
N VAL A 154 7.39 -5.40 -2.51
CA VAL A 154 7.08 -3.95 -2.49
C VAL A 154 7.89 -3.27 -3.59
N ASN A 155 7.21 -2.49 -4.43
CA ASN A 155 7.85 -1.57 -5.36
C ASN A 155 7.96 -0.18 -4.72
N PRO A 156 9.16 0.29 -4.30
CA PRO A 156 9.28 1.58 -3.62
C PRO A 156 8.95 2.77 -4.53
N GLU A 157 9.14 2.65 -5.85
CA GLU A 157 8.86 3.73 -6.81
C GLU A 157 7.36 3.96 -6.99
N THR A 158 6.55 2.91 -6.88
CA THR A 158 5.08 3.00 -7.00
C THR A 158 4.36 2.97 -5.65
N THR A 159 5.08 2.82 -4.53
CA THR A 159 4.49 2.79 -3.19
C THR A 159 5.01 3.93 -2.31
N CYS A 160 6.32 3.93 -2.04
CA CYS A 160 6.93 4.85 -1.09
C CYS A 160 7.12 6.24 -1.69
N LEU A 161 7.60 6.31 -2.94
CA LEU A 161 7.90 7.56 -3.63
C LEU A 161 6.66 8.45 -3.76
N LYS A 162 5.46 7.86 -3.86
CA LYS A 162 4.17 8.57 -3.86
C LYS A 162 3.97 9.50 -2.65
N CYS A 163 4.57 9.21 -1.50
CA CYS A 163 4.40 10.00 -0.28
C CYS A 163 5.72 10.61 0.20
N HIS A 164 6.86 10.02 -0.20
CA HIS A 164 8.20 10.42 0.22
C HIS A 164 9.05 11.00 -0.90
N GLY A 165 8.43 11.35 -2.03
CA GLY A 165 9.07 12.10 -3.10
C GLY A 165 9.27 13.57 -2.72
N GLN A 166 10.27 14.20 -3.33
CA GLN A 166 10.52 15.62 -3.15
C GLN A 166 9.41 16.46 -3.78
N MET A 167 9.05 17.58 -3.14
CA MET A 167 8.12 18.54 -3.71
C MET A 167 8.72 19.15 -4.98
N ASN A 168 8.04 18.99 -6.12
CA ASN A 168 8.48 19.53 -7.39
C ASN A 168 8.07 21.00 -7.55
N TRP A 169 8.58 21.87 -6.66
CA TRP A 169 8.29 23.30 -6.70
C TRP A 169 8.71 24.00 -8.00
N PRO A 170 9.79 23.62 -8.73
CA PRO A 170 10.20 24.34 -9.94
C PRO A 170 9.18 24.30 -11.09
N VAL A 171 8.28 23.31 -11.09
CA VAL A 171 7.21 23.19 -12.11
C VAL A 171 5.87 23.74 -11.62
N MET A 172 5.78 24.21 -10.37
CA MET A 172 4.57 24.80 -9.82
C MET A 172 4.54 26.30 -10.09
N ALA A 173 3.69 26.72 -11.03
CA ALA A 173 3.53 28.13 -11.37
C ALA A 173 3.18 28.96 -10.13
N GLY A 174 3.92 30.05 -9.93
CA GLY A 174 3.74 31.00 -8.81
C GLY A 174 4.63 30.76 -7.60
N LEU A 175 5.27 29.59 -7.45
CA LEU A 175 6.26 29.39 -6.38
C LEU A 175 7.62 29.95 -6.78
N THR A 176 8.19 30.79 -5.92
CA THR A 176 9.52 31.40 -6.11
C THR A 176 10.66 30.60 -5.49
N GLY A 177 10.34 29.52 -4.77
CA GLY A 177 11.29 28.68 -4.04
C GLY A 177 10.62 27.46 -3.41
N PRO A 178 11.37 26.64 -2.66
CA PRO A 178 10.81 25.49 -1.96
C PRO A 178 9.82 25.93 -0.87
N TRP A 179 8.79 25.11 -0.61
CA TRP A 179 7.67 25.50 0.26
C TRP A 179 8.07 25.96 1.65
N HIS A 180 9.07 25.32 2.28
CA HIS A 180 9.53 25.71 3.60
C HIS A 180 10.13 27.14 3.66
N GLU A 181 10.56 27.69 2.53
CA GLU A 181 11.05 29.07 2.42
C GLU A 181 9.95 30.06 2.05
N VAL A 182 8.93 29.63 1.30
CA VAL A 182 7.92 30.54 0.71
C VAL A 182 6.52 30.43 1.31
N ARG A 183 6.25 29.46 2.20
CA ARG A 183 4.89 29.17 2.72
C ARG A 183 4.21 30.38 3.34
N ASP A 184 4.96 31.27 4.01
CA ASP A 184 4.39 32.43 4.72
C ASP A 184 3.80 33.44 3.75
N THR A 185 4.43 33.64 2.58
CA THR A 185 3.90 34.45 1.47
C THR A 185 2.53 33.95 0.99
N PHE A 186 2.26 32.65 1.14
CA PHE A 186 1.00 32.01 0.79
C PHE A 186 0.12 31.70 2.00
N GLN A 187 0.39 32.34 3.16
CA GLN A 187 -0.35 32.12 4.41
C GLN A 187 -0.43 30.64 4.82
N ASN A 188 0.63 29.88 4.49
CA ASN A 188 0.71 28.44 4.63
C ASN A 188 -0.55 27.72 4.12
N ASN A 189 -1.05 28.11 2.94
CA ASN A 189 -2.30 27.61 2.37
C ASN A 189 -2.15 27.17 0.92
N CYS A 190 -2.03 25.85 0.69
CA CYS A 190 -1.94 25.29 -0.66
C CYS A 190 -3.25 25.39 -1.46
N LEU A 191 -4.39 25.55 -0.79
CA LEU A 191 -5.70 25.66 -1.43
C LEU A 191 -5.92 27.01 -2.11
N SER A 192 -5.12 28.04 -1.78
CA SER A 192 -5.09 29.32 -2.48
C SER A 192 -4.93 29.16 -4.00
N CYS A 193 -4.18 28.15 -4.43
CA CYS A 193 -4.05 27.76 -5.84
C CYS A 193 -4.86 26.50 -6.18
N HIS A 194 -4.74 25.44 -5.36
CA HIS A 194 -5.25 24.11 -5.74
C HIS A 194 -6.78 24.01 -5.79
N ALA A 195 -7.52 24.87 -5.09
CA ALA A 195 -8.98 24.89 -5.18
C ALA A 195 -9.48 25.14 -6.62
N ALA A 196 -8.76 25.94 -7.41
CA ALA A 196 -9.14 26.28 -8.78
C ALA A 196 -8.58 25.32 -9.85
N ILE A 197 -7.34 24.84 -9.69
CA ILE A 197 -6.62 24.10 -10.75
C ILE A 197 -6.52 22.58 -10.53
N ARG A 198 -6.92 22.11 -9.34
CA ARG A 198 -6.95 20.69 -8.98
C ARG A 198 -8.30 20.37 -8.38
N THR A 199 -9.38 20.51 -9.12
CA THR A 199 -10.75 20.45 -8.56
C THR A 199 -11.14 19.06 -8.02
N ASN A 200 -10.55 17.99 -8.56
CA ASN A 200 -10.77 16.62 -8.10
C ASN A 200 -9.44 16.04 -7.58
N ARG A 201 -9.25 16.01 -6.26
CA ARG A 201 -8.03 15.51 -5.60
C ARG A 201 -8.29 14.20 -4.88
N HIS A 202 -7.20 13.47 -4.60
CA HIS A 202 -7.19 12.31 -3.71
C HIS A 202 -8.23 11.22 -4.06
N GLN A 203 -8.57 11.05 -5.35
CA GLN A 203 -9.55 10.05 -5.84
C GLN A 203 -8.97 8.64 -5.87
N VAL A 204 -8.39 8.21 -4.74
CA VAL A 204 -7.73 6.92 -4.57
C VAL A 204 -8.18 6.24 -3.28
N SER A 205 -8.25 4.92 -3.28
CA SER A 205 -8.79 4.10 -2.19
C SER A 205 -7.94 4.08 -0.93
N TYR A 206 -6.64 4.40 -1.05
CA TYR A 206 -5.68 4.37 0.05
C TYR A 206 -5.56 5.71 0.80
N LEU A 207 -6.35 6.73 0.43
CA LEU A 207 -6.42 8.02 1.11
C LEU A 207 -7.86 8.34 1.52
N ASN A 208 -8.02 9.11 2.60
CA ASN A 208 -9.30 9.68 2.98
C ASN A 208 -9.41 11.10 2.42
N ALA A 209 -9.97 11.22 1.21
CA ALA A 209 -10.07 12.49 0.51
C ALA A 209 -10.78 13.57 1.34
N GLU A 210 -11.93 13.27 1.93
CA GLU A 210 -12.71 14.23 2.73
C GLU A 210 -11.92 14.74 3.93
N ALA A 211 -11.28 13.84 4.68
CA ALA A 211 -10.49 14.22 5.85
C ALA A 211 -9.26 15.06 5.47
N ILE A 212 -8.62 14.76 4.34
CA ILE A 212 -7.50 15.54 3.81
C ILE A 212 -7.96 16.95 3.43
N GLU A 213 -9.06 17.09 2.69
CA GLU A 213 -9.57 18.41 2.30
C GLU A 213 -9.97 19.24 3.51
N LYS A 214 -10.59 18.61 4.51
CA LYS A 214 -10.90 19.27 5.78
C LYS A 214 -9.63 19.72 6.50
N ALA A 215 -8.63 18.86 6.66
CA ALA A 215 -7.38 19.21 7.33
C ALA A 215 -6.62 20.32 6.58
N GLY A 216 -6.55 20.24 5.25
CA GLY A 216 -5.92 21.22 4.37
C GLY A 216 -6.62 22.58 4.33
N SER A 217 -7.89 22.66 4.74
CA SER A 217 -8.64 23.92 4.84
C SER A 217 -8.36 24.73 6.11
N THR A 218 -7.60 24.18 7.07
CA THR A 218 -7.29 24.87 8.32
C THR A 218 -6.43 26.11 8.05
N GLN A 219 -6.86 27.26 8.54
CA GLN A 219 -6.18 28.53 8.30
C GLN A 219 -4.75 28.48 8.89
N ASN A 220 -3.76 28.95 8.12
CA ASN A 220 -2.34 29.05 8.48
C ASN A 220 -1.61 27.73 8.83
N THR A 221 -2.30 26.59 8.89
CA THR A 221 -1.69 25.27 9.19
C THR A 221 -2.06 24.19 8.16
N GLY A 222 -3.06 24.44 7.31
CA GLY A 222 -3.48 23.51 6.26
C GLY A 222 -2.38 23.17 5.27
N GLY A 223 -1.47 24.11 5.00
CA GLY A 223 -0.29 23.89 4.15
C GLY A 223 0.68 22.85 4.72
N ASP A 224 0.77 22.70 6.05
CA ASP A 224 1.62 21.67 6.65
C ASP A 224 1.04 20.25 6.43
N THR A 225 -0.29 20.13 6.33
CA THR A 225 -0.97 18.86 5.96
C THR A 225 -0.58 18.46 4.55
N CYS A 226 -0.73 19.39 3.60
CA CYS A 226 -0.39 19.18 2.20
C CYS A 226 1.10 18.90 2.03
N TYR A 227 1.95 19.77 2.60
CA TYR A 227 3.40 19.66 2.50
C TYR A 227 3.91 18.37 3.14
N GLY A 228 3.35 17.98 4.30
CA GLY A 228 3.69 16.73 4.96
C GLY A 228 3.59 15.49 4.06
N CYS A 229 2.64 15.47 3.13
CA CYS A 229 2.43 14.40 2.14
C CYS A 229 3.13 14.65 0.79
N HIS A 230 3.32 15.91 0.38
CA HIS A 230 3.83 16.29 -0.95
C HIS A 230 5.29 16.77 -0.97
N GLY A 231 6.08 16.38 0.04
CA GLY A 231 7.53 16.56 0.02
C GLY A 231 8.14 17.27 1.24
N GLY A 232 7.38 17.43 2.31
CA GLY A 232 7.85 17.84 3.64
C GLY A 232 8.46 16.68 4.43
N ARG A 233 8.34 15.45 3.92
CA ARG A 233 9.00 14.27 4.47
C ARG A 233 9.72 13.45 3.39
N PRO A 234 10.59 14.06 2.56
CA PRO A 234 11.16 13.37 1.43
C PRO A 234 12.26 12.41 1.90
N TRP A 235 12.13 11.14 1.53
CA TRP A 235 13.23 10.18 1.62
C TRP A 235 13.99 10.10 0.29
N TYR A 236 13.26 10.32 -0.81
CA TYR A 236 13.82 10.32 -2.16
C TYR A 236 14.14 11.74 -2.60
N ARG A 237 15.27 11.90 -3.30
CA ARG A 237 15.70 13.16 -3.92
C ARG A 237 14.99 13.49 -5.24
N ILE A 238 14.02 12.67 -5.62
CA ILE A 238 13.25 12.81 -6.85
C ILE A 238 11.78 13.02 -6.51
N ALA A 239 11.08 13.74 -7.37
CA ALA A 239 9.64 13.93 -7.25
C ALA A 239 8.89 12.71 -7.80
N TYR A 240 7.77 12.35 -7.16
CA TYR A 240 6.85 11.38 -7.75
C TYR A 240 6.08 12.02 -8.91
N PRO A 241 6.03 11.38 -10.10
CA PRO A 241 5.30 11.90 -11.25
C PRO A 241 3.80 11.62 -11.13
N TYR A 242 3.10 12.28 -10.19
CA TYR A 242 1.65 12.09 -10.04
C TYR A 242 0.90 12.28 -11.36
N ALA A 243 -0.13 11.46 -11.54
CA ALA A 243 -0.99 11.51 -12.71
C ALA A 243 -1.60 12.91 -12.92
N ARG A 244 -1.59 13.38 -14.17
CA ARG A 244 -2.24 14.63 -14.59
C ARG A 244 -3.67 14.32 -15.05
N ASN A 245 -4.52 14.02 -14.07
CA ASN A 245 -5.96 13.90 -14.28
C ASN A 245 -6.50 15.18 -14.94
N PRO A 246 -7.37 15.11 -15.96
CA PRO A 246 -7.95 16.29 -16.58
C PRO A 246 -8.69 17.18 -15.57
N TRP A 247 -8.61 18.50 -15.73
CA TRP A 247 -9.37 19.48 -14.92
C TRP A 247 -10.00 20.55 -15.82
N PRO A 248 -11.07 21.23 -15.36
CA PRO A 248 -11.69 22.32 -16.12
C PRO A 248 -10.67 23.43 -16.44
N GLY A 249 -10.59 23.84 -17.72
CA GLY A 249 -9.64 24.86 -18.16
C GLY A 249 -8.18 24.40 -18.27
N MET A 250 -7.92 23.08 -18.22
CA MET A 250 -6.59 22.54 -18.51
C MET A 250 -6.14 22.89 -19.94
N PRO A 251 -4.95 23.47 -20.14
CA PRO A 251 -4.41 23.72 -21.48
C PRO A 251 -4.29 22.43 -22.29
N GLU A 252 -4.60 22.49 -23.58
CA GLU A 252 -4.49 21.35 -24.51
C GLU A 252 -3.03 20.91 -24.67
N ALA A 253 -2.10 21.87 -24.73
CA ALA A 253 -0.68 21.60 -24.77
C ALA A 253 -0.19 20.99 -23.44
N THR A 254 0.45 19.82 -23.51
CA THR A 254 1.13 19.22 -22.35
C THR A 254 2.55 19.79 -22.22
N PRO A 255 2.90 20.42 -21.08
CA PRO A 255 4.25 20.93 -20.86
C PRO A 255 5.31 19.83 -20.93
N GLU A 256 6.52 20.21 -21.29
CA GLU A 256 7.68 19.32 -21.44
C GLU A 256 7.86 18.38 -20.24
N TRP A 257 7.91 18.95 -19.04
CA TRP A 257 8.11 18.22 -17.77
C TRP A 257 6.98 17.20 -17.46
N ALA A 258 5.85 17.32 -18.15
CA ALA A 258 4.65 16.54 -17.92
C ALA A 258 4.42 15.45 -18.98
N ARG A 259 5.21 15.39 -20.06
CA ARG A 259 4.94 14.52 -21.23
C ARG A 259 4.83 13.03 -20.89
N LEU A 260 5.61 12.55 -19.92
CA LEU A 260 5.64 11.14 -19.52
C LEU A 260 4.72 10.83 -18.33
N ARG A 261 3.91 11.79 -17.86
CA ARG A 261 3.03 11.56 -16.71
C ARG A 261 1.74 10.84 -17.14
N PRO A 262 1.28 9.83 -16.38
CA PRO A 262 0.00 9.20 -16.62
C PRO A 262 -1.15 10.24 -16.59
N ARG A 263 -2.21 10.00 -17.37
CA ARG A 263 -3.43 10.83 -17.32
C ARG A 263 -4.41 10.41 -16.23
N HIS A 264 -4.19 9.24 -15.61
CA HIS A 264 -5.03 8.70 -14.54
C HIS A 264 -4.17 8.00 -13.49
N SER A 265 -4.67 7.95 -12.25
CA SER A 265 -4.08 7.13 -11.20
C SER A 265 -4.23 5.64 -11.54
N GLU A 266 -3.39 4.79 -10.95
CA GLU A 266 -3.44 3.33 -11.14
C GLU A 266 -4.84 2.76 -10.87
N MET A 267 -5.31 1.90 -11.78
CA MET A 267 -6.67 1.35 -11.72
C MET A 267 -6.98 0.64 -10.40
N ARG A 268 -6.03 -0.12 -9.84
CA ARG A 268 -6.19 -0.84 -8.56
C ARG A 268 -6.47 0.07 -7.37
N PHE A 269 -6.19 1.37 -7.49
CA PHE A 269 -6.41 2.34 -6.45
C PHE A 269 -7.57 3.29 -6.73
N LEU A 270 -8.24 3.22 -7.89
CA LEU A 270 -9.40 4.08 -8.13
C LEU A 270 -10.55 3.68 -7.18
N ILE A 271 -11.19 4.66 -6.54
CA ILE A 271 -12.30 4.42 -5.59
C ILE A 271 -13.46 3.64 -6.25
N GLN A 272 -13.70 3.87 -7.55
CA GLN A 272 -14.69 3.14 -8.35
C GLN A 272 -14.35 1.66 -8.56
N ALA A 273 -13.06 1.31 -8.59
CA ALA A 273 -12.60 -0.08 -8.66
C ALA A 273 -12.57 -0.77 -7.28
N ALA A 274 -12.49 0.01 -6.20
CA ALA A 274 -12.46 -0.47 -4.82
C ALA A 274 -13.86 -0.73 -4.21
N THR A 275 -14.94 -0.39 -4.92
CA THR A 275 -16.31 -0.70 -4.49
C THR A 275 -16.68 -2.09 -5.02
N PRO A 276 -16.98 -3.08 -4.16
CA PRO A 276 -17.43 -4.39 -4.63
C PRO A 276 -18.70 -4.20 -5.46
N LYS A 277 -18.72 -4.74 -6.68
CA LYS A 277 -19.96 -4.91 -7.42
C LYS A 277 -20.90 -5.72 -6.51
N PRO A 278 -22.12 -5.26 -6.20
CA PRO A 278 -23.04 -6.08 -5.42
C PRO A 278 -23.18 -7.43 -6.13
N ALA A 279 -22.98 -8.51 -5.38
CA ALA A 279 -23.26 -9.85 -5.87
C ALA A 279 -24.73 -9.86 -6.28
N GLY A 280 -24.99 -9.89 -7.58
CA GLY A 280 -26.34 -10.07 -8.09
C GLY A 280 -26.88 -11.38 -7.56
N HIS A 281 -28.01 -11.30 -6.86
CA HIS A 281 -28.85 -12.45 -6.53
C HIS A 281 -29.35 -13.11 -7.81
#